data_AF-A0AAJ0BHJ2-F1
#
_entry.id   AF-A0AAJ0BHJ2-F1
#
_cell.length_a   1.000
_cell.length_b   1.000
_cell.length_c   1.000
_cell.angle_alpha   90.00
_cell.angle_beta   90.00
_cell.angle_gamma   90.00
#
_symmetry.space_group_name_H-M   'P 1'
#
loop_
_entity.id
_entity.type
_entity.pdbx_description
1 polymer ?
#
loop_
_entity_poly.entity_id
_entity_poly.type
_entity_poly.pdbx_seq_one_letter_code
_entity_poly.pdbx_strand_id
1 'polypeptide(L)'
;MPASLDSSRPIMAPSTRTSVRYSTFSMTPSVAPTVATSDSVTAEIQDIEKGLDRMENKALAQQRVTLTEEKVANMSKLALGAKLDRALGRRMSGQDAVMRKRKPSIIVSEKEKM
;
A
#
# COMPACT_ATOMS: atom_id res chain seq x y z
N MET A 1 43.69 31.79 -27.19
CA MET A 1 42.38 31.51 -27.82
C MET A 1 41.68 30.45 -26.97
N PRO A 2 40.56 30.74 -26.28
CA PRO A 2 39.78 29.70 -25.62
C PRO A 2 39.00 28.89 -26.67
N ALA A 3 39.06 27.56 -26.61
CA ALA A 3 38.35 26.67 -27.52
C ALA A 3 36.88 26.50 -27.09
N SER A 4 35.96 26.65 -28.05
CA SER A 4 34.50 26.62 -27.89
C SER A 4 33.97 25.28 -27.34
N LEU A 5 33.00 25.35 -26.43
CA LEU A 5 32.39 24.21 -25.72
C LEU A 5 31.21 23.54 -26.45
N ASP A 6 30.95 23.89 -27.71
CA ASP A 6 29.64 23.64 -28.36
C ASP A 6 29.54 22.34 -29.19
N SER A 7 30.49 21.41 -29.06
CA SER A 7 30.47 20.16 -29.84
C SER A 7 30.58 18.90 -28.98
N SER A 8 29.72 18.76 -27.97
CA SER A 8 29.51 17.49 -27.27
C SER A 8 28.30 16.76 -27.82
N ARG A 9 28.39 16.28 -29.06
CA ARG A 9 27.52 15.18 -29.53
C ARG A 9 28.31 13.89 -29.36
N PRO A 10 27.88 12.94 -28.52
CA PRO A 10 28.60 11.68 -28.38
C PRO A 10 28.47 10.89 -29.68
N ILE A 11 29.60 10.59 -30.31
CA ILE A 11 29.67 9.64 -31.42
C ILE A 11 29.33 8.26 -30.85
N MET A 12 28.11 7.77 -31.11
CA MET A 12 27.64 6.42 -30.76
C MET A 12 28.34 5.34 -31.61
N ALA A 13 29.66 5.22 -31.47
CA ALA A 13 30.41 4.08 -31.97
C ALA A 13 31.06 3.36 -30.77
N PRO A 14 30.85 2.04 -30.59
CA PRO A 14 31.50 1.30 -29.53
C PRO A 14 33.01 1.23 -29.81
N SER A 15 33.77 2.11 -29.16
CA SER A 15 35.22 2.16 -29.25
C SER A 15 35.84 1.26 -28.19
N THR A 16 36.45 0.14 -28.60
CA THR A 16 37.23 -0.81 -27.78
C THR A 16 38.61 -0.25 -27.34
N ARG A 17 38.68 1.05 -27.03
CA ARG A 17 39.91 1.69 -26.53
C ARG A 17 39.90 1.69 -25.01
N THR A 18 40.85 0.97 -24.41
CA THR A 18 41.25 1.06 -22.99
C THR A 18 42.02 2.36 -22.70
N SER A 19 41.57 3.50 -23.25
CA SER A 19 42.25 4.78 -23.03
C SER A 19 41.83 5.37 -21.69
N VAL A 20 42.80 5.55 -20.79
CA VAL A 20 42.64 6.30 -19.54
C VAL A 20 42.29 7.75 -19.90
N ARG A 21 41.03 8.14 -19.65
CA ARG A 21 40.58 9.52 -19.86
C ARG A 21 40.80 10.29 -18.56
N TYR A 22 41.62 11.32 -18.62
CA TYR A 22 41.78 12.27 -17.52
C TYR A 22 40.71 13.36 -17.66
N SER A 23 39.96 13.62 -16.58
CA SER A 23 38.98 14.71 -16.55
C SER A 23 39.66 16.06 -16.34
N THR A 24 39.25 17.07 -17.12
CA THR A 24 39.80 18.44 -17.13
C THR A 24 39.71 19.14 -15.76
N PHE A 25 38.79 18.72 -14.90
CA PHE A 25 38.59 19.34 -13.58
C PHE A 25 39.35 18.65 -12.44
N SER A 26 39.73 17.38 -12.59
CA SER A 26 40.31 16.62 -11.46
C SER A 26 41.71 16.08 -11.73
N MET A 27 42.23 16.09 -12.97
CA MET A 27 43.51 15.43 -13.32
C MET A 27 43.61 13.97 -12.84
N THR A 28 42.51 13.37 -12.38
CA THR A 28 42.43 11.99 -11.94
C THR A 28 41.99 11.13 -13.12
N PRO A 29 42.61 9.96 -13.32
CA PRO A 29 42.20 9.02 -14.35
C PRO A 29 40.78 8.51 -14.02
N SER A 30 39.82 8.75 -14.91
CA SER A 30 38.48 8.16 -14.81
C SER A 30 38.56 6.73 -15.32
N VAL A 31 38.72 5.79 -14.39
CA VAL A 31 38.58 4.36 -14.64
C VAL A 31 37.09 4.06 -14.50
N ALA A 32 36.47 3.50 -15.54
CA ALA A 32 35.13 2.90 -15.44
C ALA A 32 35.13 1.93 -14.24
N PRO A 33 34.01 1.80 -13.49
CA PRO A 33 34.01 1.17 -12.18
C PRO A 33 34.23 -0.35 -12.29
N THR A 34 35.48 -0.76 -12.43
CA THR A 34 35.93 -2.07 -11.98
C THR A 34 35.90 -1.97 -10.47
N VAL A 35 34.99 -2.72 -9.86
CA VAL A 35 34.80 -2.83 -8.41
C VAL A 35 36.08 -3.35 -7.76
N ALA A 36 37.07 -2.48 -7.60
CA ALA A 36 38.12 -2.65 -6.61
C ALA A 36 37.50 -2.13 -5.32
N THR A 37 36.82 -3.02 -4.58
CA THR A 37 36.35 -2.71 -3.24
C THR A 37 37.58 -2.35 -2.40
N SER A 38 37.79 -1.06 -2.21
CA SER A 38 38.67 -0.57 -1.17
C SER A 38 38.05 -1.01 0.15
N ASP A 39 38.84 -1.47 1.13
CA ASP A 39 38.33 -1.93 2.44
C ASP A 39 37.41 -0.89 3.13
N SER A 40 37.50 0.39 2.76
CA SER A 40 36.59 1.43 3.25
C SER A 40 35.15 1.29 2.73
N VAL A 41 34.97 0.89 1.46
CA VAL A 41 33.64 0.76 0.85
C VAL A 41 32.90 -0.44 1.42
N THR A 42 33.61 -1.53 1.73
CA THR A 42 33.01 -2.70 2.40
C THR A 42 32.66 -2.41 3.86
N ALA A 43 33.48 -1.62 4.55
CA ALA A 43 33.18 -1.16 5.92
C ALA A 43 31.90 -0.30 5.97
N GLU A 44 31.75 0.64 5.03
CA GLU A 44 30.55 1.48 4.94
C GLU A 44 29.28 0.65 4.68
N ILE A 45 29.36 -0.35 3.79
CA ILE A 45 28.22 -1.25 3.50
C ILE A 45 27.81 -2.03 4.76
N GLN A 46 28.78 -2.56 5.52
CA GLN A 46 28.48 -3.30 6.75
C GLN A 46 27.85 -2.42 7.83
N ASP A 47 28.25 -1.15 7.93
CA ASP A 47 27.68 -0.23 8.90
C ASP A 47 26.26 0.18 8.50
N ILE A 48 25.99 0.31 7.20
CA ILE A 48 24.63 0.51 6.66
C ILE A 48 23.75 -0.72 6.96
N GLU A 49 24.23 -1.94 6.71
CA GLU A 49 23.50 -3.18 7.02
C GLU A 49 23.16 -3.28 8.51
N LYS A 50 24.13 -3.03 9.41
CA LYS A 50 23.90 -3.01 10.85
C LYS A 50 22.92 -1.91 11.27
N GLY A 51 22.95 -0.75 10.62
CA GLY A 51 22.01 0.33 10.84
C GLY A 51 20.58 -0.06 10.47
N LEU A 52 20.42 -0.71 9.33
CA LEU A 52 19.13 -1.18 8.83
C LEU A 52 18.54 -2.29 9.71
N ASP A 53 19.36 -3.24 10.15
CA ASP A 53 18.95 -4.32 11.07
C ASP A 53 18.45 -3.79 12.42
N ARG A 54 19.00 -2.66 12.89
CA ARG A 54 18.54 -1.99 14.12
C ARG A 54 17.26 -1.18 13.91
N MET A 55 17.07 -0.65 12.70
CA MET A 55 15.84 0.05 12.32
C MET A 55 14.67 -0.92 12.10
N GLU A 56 14.94 -2.20 11.85
CA GLU A 56 13.92 -3.23 11.74
C GLU A 56 13.18 -3.41 13.08
N ASN A 57 11.92 -2.98 13.12
CA ASN A 57 11.06 -3.23 14.27
C ASN A 57 10.41 -4.62 14.16
N LYS A 58 11.12 -5.64 14.66
CA LYS A 58 10.71 -7.05 14.64
C LYS A 58 9.39 -7.29 15.37
N ALA A 59 9.08 -6.51 16.42
CA ALA A 59 7.82 -6.62 17.15
C ALA A 59 6.62 -6.19 16.30
N LEU A 60 6.75 -5.09 15.54
CA LEU A 60 5.71 -4.64 14.61
C LEU A 60 5.54 -5.58 13.41
N ALA A 61 6.64 -6.15 12.92
CA ALA A 61 6.60 -7.16 11.86
C ALA A 61 5.81 -8.40 12.32
N GLN A 62 6.04 -8.87 13.55
CA GLN A 62 5.29 -9.99 14.13
C GLN A 62 3.82 -9.68 14.41
N GLN A 63 3.48 -8.42 14.68
CA GLN A 63 2.09 -7.99 14.90
C GLN A 63 1.26 -7.96 13.61
N ARG A 64 1.89 -7.76 12.45
CA ARG A 64 1.21 -7.76 11.15
C ARG A 64 0.89 -9.19 10.72
N VAL A 65 -0.23 -9.71 11.23
CA VAL A 65 -0.75 -11.02 10.83
C VAL A 65 -1.31 -10.94 9.41
N THR A 66 -0.57 -11.50 8.45
CA THR A 66 -1.10 -11.82 7.12
C THR A 66 -1.87 -13.13 7.22
N LEU A 67 -3.19 -13.08 7.10
CA LEU A 67 -4.02 -14.27 7.14
C LEU A 67 -3.77 -15.14 5.90
N THR A 68 -3.77 -16.46 6.08
CA THR A 68 -3.80 -17.41 4.96
C THR A 68 -5.11 -17.25 4.20
N GLU A 69 -5.12 -17.61 2.91
CA GLU A 69 -6.30 -17.49 2.05
C GLU A 69 -7.51 -18.24 2.63
N GLU A 70 -7.30 -19.43 3.19
CA GLU A 70 -8.33 -20.19 3.89
C GLU A 70 -8.95 -19.45 5.08
N LYS A 71 -8.13 -18.75 5.89
CA LYS A 71 -8.60 -17.96 7.03
C LYS A 71 -9.42 -16.77 6.56
N VAL A 72 -9.02 -16.12 5.47
CA VAL A 72 -9.78 -15.03 4.86
C VAL A 72 -11.14 -15.51 4.35
N ALA A 73 -11.17 -16.66 3.66
CA ALA A 73 -12.40 -17.26 3.17
C ALA A 73 -13.36 -17.68 4.30
N ASN A 74 -12.83 -18.21 5.39
CA ASN A 74 -13.64 -18.54 6.58
C ASN A 74 -14.22 -17.27 7.22
N MET A 75 -13.42 -16.21 7.35
CA MET A 75 -13.88 -14.94 7.91
C MET A 75 -14.97 -14.30 7.03
N SER A 76 -14.82 -14.35 5.71
CA SER A 76 -15.82 -13.81 4.79
C SER A 76 -17.14 -14.58 4.84
N LYS A 77 -17.08 -15.92 4.95
CA LYS A 77 -18.27 -16.77 5.14
C LYS A 77 -18.99 -16.46 6.45
N LEU A 78 -18.27 -16.33 7.56
CA LEU A 78 -18.85 -15.94 8.85
C LEU A 78 -19.51 -14.56 8.79
N ALA A 79 -18.83 -13.59 8.18
CA ALA A 79 -19.36 -12.24 8.02
C ALA A 79 -20.64 -12.22 7.15
N LEU A 80 -20.70 -13.05 6.10
CA LEU A 80 -21.88 -13.17 5.25
C LEU A 80 -23.05 -13.80 6.01
N GLY A 81 -22.81 -14.88 6.76
CA GLY A 81 -23.84 -15.50 7.62
C GLY A 81 -24.43 -14.50 8.61
N ALA A 82 -23.57 -13.81 9.36
CA ALA A 82 -24.01 -12.79 10.32
C ALA A 82 -24.80 -11.63 9.67
N LYS A 83 -24.44 -11.24 8.44
CA LYS A 83 -25.19 -10.23 7.67
C LYS A 83 -26.56 -10.75 7.27
N LEU A 84 -26.65 -12.01 6.82
CA LEU A 84 -27.93 -12.66 6.50
C LEU A 84 -28.82 -12.74 7.74
N ASP A 85 -28.31 -13.23 8.86
CA ASP A 85 -29.08 -13.34 10.12
C ASP A 85 -29.60 -11.98 10.59
N ARG A 86 -28.76 -10.93 10.51
CA ARG A 86 -29.18 -9.57 10.82
C ARG A 86 -30.25 -9.05 9.86
N ALA A 87 -30.13 -9.32 8.57
CA ALA A 87 -31.10 -8.91 7.56
C ALA A 87 -32.43 -9.65 7.73
N LEU A 88 -32.39 -10.96 7.99
CA LEU A 88 -33.55 -11.77 8.31
C LEU A 88 -34.21 -11.30 9.60
N GLY A 89 -33.46 -11.05 10.68
CA GLY A 89 -34.01 -10.51 11.93
C GLY A 89 -34.73 -9.17 11.74
N ARG A 90 -34.20 -8.28 10.88
CA ARG A 90 -34.86 -7.03 10.52
C ARG A 90 -36.16 -7.24 9.74
N ARG A 91 -36.19 -8.20 8.82
CA ARG A 91 -37.43 -8.55 8.10
C ARG A 91 -38.41 -9.24 9.03
N MET A 92 -38.01 -10.29 9.72
CA MET A 92 -38.86 -11.13 10.58
C MET A 92 -39.43 -10.40 11.79
N SER A 93 -38.81 -9.29 12.23
CA SER A 93 -39.37 -8.44 13.27
C SER A 93 -40.60 -7.67 12.77
N GLY A 94 -41.77 -7.91 13.39
CA GLY A 94 -43.01 -7.18 13.11
C GLY A 94 -43.76 -7.61 11.85
N GLN A 95 -43.33 -8.67 11.17
CA GLN A 95 -44.07 -9.31 10.07
C GLN A 95 -45.26 -10.15 10.57
N ASP A 96 -45.21 -10.65 11.80
CA ASP A 96 -46.29 -11.43 12.37
C ASP A 96 -47.55 -10.57 12.52
N ALA A 97 -48.68 -11.09 12.07
CA ALA A 97 -49.96 -10.40 12.17
C ALA A 97 -50.38 -10.26 13.64
N VAL A 98 -50.29 -9.04 14.18
CA VAL A 98 -50.78 -8.72 15.53
C VAL A 98 -52.25 -8.33 15.45
N MET A 99 -53.13 -9.20 15.95
CA MET A 99 -54.55 -8.91 16.09
C MET A 99 -54.74 -7.80 17.13
N ARG A 100 -54.99 -6.57 16.67
CA ARG A 100 -55.30 -5.42 17.54
C ARG A 100 -56.81 -5.17 17.56
N LYS A 101 -57.36 -4.97 18.75
CA LYS A 101 -58.75 -4.51 18.91
C LYS A 101 -58.90 -3.16 18.19
N ARG A 102 -59.89 -3.05 17.31
CA ARG A 102 -60.19 -1.80 16.58
C ARG A 102 -60.59 -0.73 17.60
N LYS A 103 -60.01 0.47 17.49
CA LYS A 103 -60.47 1.62 18.28
C LYS A 103 -61.91 1.95 17.86
N PRO A 104 -62.79 2.33 18.80
CA PRO A 104 -64.15 2.76 18.45
C PRO A 104 -64.04 3.97 17.52
N SER A 105 -64.62 3.85 16.31
CA SER A 105 -64.74 4.97 15.38
C SER A 105 -65.61 6.03 16.03
N ILE A 106 -65.09 7.25 16.20
CA ILE A 106 -65.90 8.41 16.57
C ILE A 106 -66.78 8.69 15.34
N ILE A 107 -67.99 8.12 15.36
CA ILE A 107 -69.06 8.52 14.45
C ILE A 107 -69.45 9.92 14.92
N VAL A 108 -68.90 10.95 14.27
CA VAL A 108 -69.38 12.33 14.44
C VAL A 108 -70.80 12.35 13.90
N SER A 109 -71.76 12.34 14.81
CA SER A 109 -73.20 12.38 14.52
C SER A 109 -73.61 13.80 14.13
N GLU A 110 -73.46 14.16 12.85
CA GLU A 110 -74.05 15.36 12.26
C GLU A 110 -75.53 15.13 11.88
N LYS A 111 -76.35 14.67 12.84
CA LYS A 111 -77.80 14.46 12.64
C LYS A 111 -78.63 14.94 13.82
N GLU A 112 -78.36 16.16 14.30
CA GLU A 112 -79.24 16.84 15.26
C GLU A 112 -79.40 18.33 14.92
N LYS A 113 -79.64 18.61 13.63
CA LYS A 113 -80.21 19.88 13.15
C LYS A 113 -81.03 19.62 11.87
N MET A 114 -82.21 19.04 12.04
CA MET A 114 -83.37 19.18 11.14
C MET A 114 -84.63 19.06 11.96
#